data_AF-A0A7C3SLP3-F1
#
_entry.id   AF-A0A7C3SLP3-F1
#
_cell.length_a   1.000
_cell.length_b   1.000
_cell.length_c   1.000
_cell.angle_alpha   90.00
_cell.angle_beta   90.00
_cell.angle_gamma   90.00
#
_symmetry.space_group_name_H-M   'P 1'
#
loop_
_entity.id
_entity.type
_entity.pdbx_description
1 polymer ?
#
loop_
_entity_poly.entity_id
_entity_poly.type
_entity_poly.pdbx_seq_one_letter_code
_entity_poly.pdbx_strand_id
1 'polypeptide(L)' 'MRPMHVNPPEAVRIHQDVRSAQSISMHWGTFALTAEPLAEPPWYLRRALKQAKIPEEKFVVFAFGETRAYGQEP' A
#
# COMPACT_ATOMS: atom_id res chain seq x y z
N MET A 1 3.47 14.09 -9.52
CA MET A 1 4.22 12.86 -9.82
C MET A 1 3.67 12.03 -10.99
N ARG A 2 2.43 12.26 -11.45
CA ARG A 2 2.01 11.72 -12.76
C ARG A 2 2.92 12.25 -13.89
N PRO A 3 3.19 11.45 -14.93
CA PRO A 3 2.60 10.14 -15.21
C PRO A 3 3.34 8.95 -14.57
N MET A 4 4.48 9.16 -13.92
CA MET A 4 5.38 8.06 -13.55
C MET A 4 5.11 7.40 -12.20
N HIS A 5 4.26 7.98 -11.35
CA HIS A 5 3.97 7.44 -10.01
C HIS A 5 2.48 7.26 -9.78
N VAL A 6 2.15 6.20 -9.06
CA VAL A 6 0.80 5.89 -8.57
C VAL A 6 0.60 6.49 -7.19
N ASN A 7 -0.57 7.05 -6.95
CA ASN A 7 -1.00 7.46 -5.60
C ASN A 7 -1.70 6.31 -4.86
N PRO A 8 -1.99 6.42 -3.56
CA PRO A 8 -2.61 5.31 -2.81
C PRO A 8 -3.99 4.85 -3.33
N PRO A 9 -4.92 5.74 -3.73
CA PRO A 9 -6.15 5.30 -4.41
C PRO A 9 -5.91 4.51 -5.70
N GLU A 10 -4.95 4.93 -6.52
CA GLU A 10 -4.55 4.20 -7.73
C GLU A 10 -3.93 2.84 -7.38
N ALA A 11 -3.12 2.76 -6.32
CA ALA A 11 -2.57 1.49 -5.84
C ALA A 11 -3.66 0.51 -5.39
N VAL A 12 -4.71 0.99 -4.69
CA VAL A 12 -5.87 0.17 -4.32
C VAL A 12 -6.61 -0.33 -5.56
N ARG A 13 -6.77 0.52 -6.58
CA ARG A 13 -7.36 0.11 -7.87
C ARG A 13 -6.52 -0.97 -8.55
N ILE A 14 -5.19 -0.80 -8.59
CA ILE A 14 -4.28 -1.80 -9.14
C ILE A 14 -4.42 -3.15 -8.42
N HIS A 15 -4.48 -3.15 -7.09
CA HIS A 15 -4.71 -4.36 -6.29
C HIS A 15 -5.96 -5.14 -6.74
N GLN A 16 -7.07 -4.42 -7.00
CA GLN A 16 -8.31 -5.01 -7.51
C GLN A 16 -8.19 -5.47 -8.96
N ASP A 17 -7.62 -4.64 -9.83
CA ASP A 17 -7.51 -4.89 -11.28
C ASP A 17 -6.67 -6.15 -11.56
N VAL A 18 -5.57 -6.35 -10.82
CA VAL A 18 -4.73 -7.56 -10.96
C VAL A 18 -5.26 -8.76 -10.17
N ARG A 19 -6.37 -8.60 -9.44
CA ARG A 19 -6.99 -9.61 -8.57
C ARG A 19 -6.02 -10.22 -7.56
N SER A 20 -5.19 -9.36 -6.96
CA SER A 20 -4.21 -9.79 -5.97
C SER A 20 -4.92 -10.35 -4.73
N ALA A 21 -4.45 -11.50 -4.23
CA ALA A 21 -4.91 -12.01 -2.94
C ALA A 21 -4.48 -11.11 -1.79
N GLN A 22 -3.25 -10.59 -1.88
CA GLN A 22 -2.64 -9.70 -0.89
C GLN A 22 -1.56 -8.83 -1.53
N SER A 23 -1.50 -7.56 -1.15
CA SER A 23 -0.50 -6.59 -1.60
C SER A 23 0.28 -6.02 -0.41
N ILE A 24 1.54 -5.67 -0.63
CA ILE A 24 2.42 -5.08 0.38
C ILE A 24 2.79 -3.68 -0.09
N SER A 25 2.53 -2.67 0.74
CA SER A 25 2.86 -1.28 0.40
C SER A 25 4.37 -1.08 0.42
N MET A 26 4.90 -0.39 -0.58
CA MET A 26 6.31 -0.06 -0.69
C MET A 26 6.49 1.38 -1.17
N HIS A 27 7.75 1.82 -1.29
CA HIS A 27 8.12 3.11 -1.88
C HIS A 27 7.55 4.34 -1.12
N TRP A 28 7.41 4.23 0.19
CA TRP A 28 7.01 5.32 1.08
C TRP A 28 7.98 5.43 2.26
N GLY A 29 8.04 6.59 2.89
CA GLY A 29 8.69 6.76 4.20
C GLY A 29 10.22 6.72 4.27
N THR A 30 10.92 6.35 3.18
CA THR A 30 12.38 6.19 3.19
C THR A 30 13.14 7.38 2.59
N PHE A 31 12.72 7.85 1.41
CA PHE A 31 13.38 8.95 0.71
C PHE A 31 12.38 10.05 0.37
N ALA A 32 12.79 11.31 0.55
CA ALA A 32 11.99 12.48 0.17
C ALA A 32 12.11 12.73 -1.34
N LEU A 33 11.38 11.96 -2.13
CA LEU A 33 11.38 12.05 -3.61
C LEU A 33 10.28 12.99 -4.14
N THR A 34 9.37 13.41 -3.28
CA THR A 34 8.21 14.23 -3.62
C THR A 34 8.00 15.30 -2.53
N ALA A 35 7.04 16.19 -2.75
CA ALA A 35 6.67 17.21 -1.76
C ALA A 35 5.74 16.69 -0.65
N GLU A 36 5.29 15.43 -0.73
CA GLU A 36 4.40 14.87 0.28
C GLU A 36 5.18 14.48 1.55
N PRO A 37 4.60 14.65 2.76
CA PRO A 37 5.24 14.20 3.98
C PRO A 37 5.51 12.69 3.95
N LEU A 38 6.69 12.26 4.39
CA LEU A 38 7.12 10.86 4.31
C LEU A 38 6.15 9.84 4.95
N ALA A 39 5.48 10.24 6.02
CA ALA A 39 4.54 9.39 6.77
C ALA A 39 3.08 9.48 6.27
N GLU A 40 2.80 10.32 5.28
CA GLU A 40 1.46 10.56 4.76
C GLU A 40 0.89 9.37 3.92
N PRO A 41 1.66 8.70 3.05
CA PRO A 41 1.10 7.67 2.15
C PRO A 41 0.38 6.51 2.85
N PRO A 42 0.88 5.94 3.97
CA PRO A 42 0.15 4.91 4.72
C PRO A 42 -1.22 5.35 5.23
N TRP A 43 -1.40 6.62 5.57
CA TRP A 43 -2.69 7.14 6.04
C TRP A 43 -3.71 7.19 4.90
N TYR A 44 -3.30 7.70 3.74
CA TYR A 44 -4.15 7.73 2.54
C TYR A 44 -4.45 6.33 2.02
N LEU A 45 -3.51 5.38 2.12
CA LEU A 45 -3.76 3.99 1.75
C LEU A 45 -4.88 3.38 2.61
N ARG A 46 -4.82 3.51 3.94
CA ARG A 46 -5.88 3.02 4.84
C ARG A 46 -7.24 3.66 4.53
N ARG A 47 -7.25 4.96 4.24
CA ARG A 47 -8.46 5.67 3.82
C ARG A 47 -9.03 5.11 2.51
N ALA A 48 -8.17 4.86 1.52
CA ALA A 48 -8.57 4.31 0.23
C ALA A 48 -9.09 2.86 0.35
N LEU A 49 -8.45 2.02 1.16
CA LEU A 49 -8.92 0.66 1.46
C LEU A 49 -10.31 0.67 2.12
N LYS A 50 -10.51 1.54 3.12
CA LYS A 50 -11.81 1.72 3.78
C LYS A 50 -12.90 2.13 2.79
N GLN A 51 -12.60 3.06 1.89
CA GLN A 51 -13.55 3.50 0.85
C GLN A 51 -13.87 2.38 -0.15
N ALA A 52 -12.89 1.58 -0.52
CA ALA A 52 -13.05 0.43 -1.41
C ALA A 52 -13.62 -0.82 -0.72
N LYS A 53 -13.87 -0.78 0.59
CA LYS A 53 -14.31 -1.91 1.43
C LYS A 53 -13.35 -3.12 1.36
N ILE A 54 -12.05 -2.84 1.28
CA ILE A 54 -11.00 -3.87 1.30
C ILE A 54 -10.41 -3.94 2.72
N PRO A 55 -10.34 -5.13 3.33
CA PRO A 55 -9.68 -5.31 4.63
C PRO A 55 -8.18 -4.93 4.58
N GLU A 56 -7.66 -4.29 5.63
CA GLU A 56 -6.24 -3.88 5.67
C GLU A 56 -5.27 -5.07 5.60
N GLU A 57 -5.71 -6.26 5.98
CA GLU A 57 -4.95 -7.50 5.87
C GLU A 57 -4.68 -7.90 4.40
N LYS A 58 -5.51 -7.43 3.46
CA LYS A 58 -5.30 -7.66 2.02
C LYS A 58 -4.36 -6.65 1.37
N PHE A 59 -4.11 -5.51 1.99
CA PHE A 59 -3.11 -4.55 1.52
C PHE A 59 -2.38 -3.93 2.69
N VAL A 60 -1.28 -4.57 3.07
CA VAL A 60 -0.59 -4.35 4.32
C VAL A 60 0.50 -3.28 4.22
N VAL A 61 0.62 -2.49 5.29
CA VAL A 61 1.73 -1.56 5.52
C VAL A 61 2.66 -2.16 6.57
N PHE A 62 3.92 -2.34 6.21
CA PHE A 62 4.95 -2.86 7.11
C PHE A 62 5.66 -1.73 7.84
N ALA A 63 6.06 -1.95 9.09
CA ALA A 63 7.05 -1.12 9.76
C ALA A 63 8.45 -1.37 9.17
N PHE A 64 9.36 -0.40 9.32
CA PHE A 64 10.74 -0.59 8.87
C PHE A 64 11.42 -1.73 9.63
N GLY A 65 11.94 -2.70 8.87
CA GLY A 65 12.56 -3.91 9.42
C GLY A 65 11.57 -5.00 9.83
N GLU A 66 10.26 -4.80 9.67
CA GLU A 66 9.26 -5.83 9.97
C GLU A 66 9.41 -7.04 9.04
N THR A 67 9.35 -8.24 9.63
CA THR A 67 9.34 -9.51 8.89
C THR A 67 8.00 -10.20 9.09
N ARG A 68 7.39 -10.67 8.00
CA ARG A 68 6.22 -11.58 8.04
C ARG A 68 6.49 -12.78 7.15
N ALA A 69 6.00 -13.94 7.58
CA ALA A 69 6.02 -15.15 6.78
C ALA A 69 4.72 -15.27 5.97
N TYR A 70 4.85 -15.63 4.69
CA TYR A 70 3.73 -15.94 3.81
C TYR A 70 3.91 -17.37 3.30
N GLY A 71 2.99 -18.25 3.69
CA GLY A 71 2.99 -19.66 3.37
C GLY A 71 1.61 -20.24 3.65
N GLN A 72 1.26 -21.32 2.95
CA GLN A 72 0.01 -22.04 3.17
C GLN A 72 -0.03 -22.56 4.60
N GLU A 73 -1.19 -22.47 5.27
CA GLU A 73 -1.48 -23.39 6.38
C GLU A 73 -1.27 -24.83 5.88
N PRO A 74 -0.84 -25.76 6.74
CA PRO A 74 -0.64 -27.16 6.35
C PRO A 74 -1.89 -27.78 5.70
#